data_AF-A0A442E155-F1
#
_entry.id   AF-A0A442E155-F1
#
_cell.length_a   1.000
_cell.length_b   1.000
_cell.length_c   1.000
_cell.angle_alpha   90.00
_cell.angle_beta   90.00
_cell.angle_gamma   90.00
#
_symmetry.space_group_name_H-M   'P 1'
#
loop_
_entity.id
_entity.type
_entity.pdbx_description
1 polymer ?
#
loop_
_entity_poly.entity_id
_entity_poly.type
_entity_poly.pdbx_seq_one_letter_code
_entity_poly.pdbx_strand_id
1 'polypeptide(L)'
;MKSVNRFTIHGNVGSIAPFDKSTRVNIATNRNWRDEQGQPKEATDWVQVTVLEEKQAAWVAENAKPGDVVFVEGRISNNSFKRNGETVYTTDLIASTFNVFAKP
;
A
#
# COMPACT_ATOMS: atom_id res chain seq x y z
N MET A 1 -20.32 -19.53 6.44
CA MET A 1 -19.08 -19.61 5.63
C MET A 1 -18.11 -18.55 6.14
N LYS A 2 -16.84 -18.88 6.37
CA LYS A 2 -15.81 -17.87 6.62
C LYS A 2 -15.38 -17.31 5.25
N SER A 3 -15.70 -16.06 4.96
CA SER A 3 -15.24 -15.37 3.76
C SER A 3 -13.78 -14.90 3.93
N VAL A 4 -13.07 -14.70 2.82
CA VAL A 4 -11.69 -14.20 2.81
C VAL A 4 -11.65 -12.91 2.01
N ASN A 5 -11.14 -11.85 2.63
CA ASN A 5 -10.74 -10.61 1.99
C ASN A 5 -9.31 -10.32 2.43
N ARG A 6 -8.35 -10.59 1.54
CA ARG A 6 -6.93 -10.48 1.82
C ARG A 6 -6.19 -10.00 0.59
N PHE A 7 -5.34 -8.99 0.75
CA PHE A 7 -4.30 -8.65 -0.21
C PHE A 7 -2.93 -8.84 0.43
N THR A 8 -1.92 -9.06 -0.40
CA THR A 8 -0.51 -9.13 0.01
C THR A 8 0.33 -8.34 -0.97
N ILE A 9 1.26 -7.53 -0.46
CA ILE A 9 2.21 -6.74 -1.25
C ILE A 9 3.61 -7.00 -0.72
N HIS A 10 4.54 -7.27 -1.64
CA HIS A 10 5.97 -7.28 -1.39
C HIS A 10 6.61 -6.31 -2.39
N GLY A 11 7.24 -5.25 -1.90
CA GLY A 11 7.72 -4.17 -2.75
C GLY A 11 8.56 -3.16 -2.00
N ASN A 12 8.75 -1.98 -2.59
CA ASN A 12 9.58 -0.92 -2.02
C ASN A 12 8.75 0.30 -1.64
N VAL A 13 9.05 0.90 -0.49
CA VAL A 13 8.45 2.18 -0.09
C VAL A 13 8.89 3.27 -1.07
N GLY A 14 7.95 3.98 -1.68
CA GLY A 14 8.23 5.21 -2.43
C GLY A 14 8.07 6.46 -1.59
N SER A 15 6.95 6.56 -0.87
CA SER A 15 6.65 7.71 -0.02
C SER A 15 5.81 7.32 1.18
N ILE A 16 5.95 8.11 2.24
CA ILE A 16 5.24 7.95 3.51
C ILE A 16 4.58 9.28 3.83
N ALA A 17 3.29 9.24 4.13
CA ALA A 17 2.48 10.39 4.50
C ALA A 17 1.76 10.09 5.82
N PRO A 18 2.28 10.58 6.95
CA PRO A 18 1.61 10.52 8.25
C PRO A 18 0.37 11.43 8.27
N PHE A 19 -0.68 10.98 8.93
CA PHE A 19 -1.90 11.72 9.27
C PHE A 19 -2.16 11.55 10.78
N ASP A 20 -3.09 12.32 11.33
CA ASP A 20 -3.38 12.37 12.79
C ASP A 20 -3.44 11.00 13.47
N LYS A 21 -4.10 10.01 12.84
CA LYS A 21 -4.29 8.65 13.39
C LYS A 21 -3.99 7.52 12.41
N SER A 22 -3.30 7.83 11.31
CA SER A 22 -3.04 6.85 10.27
C SER A 22 -1.81 7.22 9.47
N THR A 23 -1.16 6.25 8.85
CA THR A 23 -0.02 6.50 7.95
C THR A 23 -0.33 5.88 6.61
N ARG A 24 -0.21 6.68 5.54
CA ARG A 24 -0.31 6.17 4.18
C ARG A 24 1.07 5.93 3.62
N VAL A 25 1.25 4.78 2.99
CA VAL A 25 2.51 4.38 2.37
C VAL A 25 2.24 4.07 0.91
N ASN A 26 2.96 4.72 0.01
CA ASN A 26 2.96 4.36 -1.39
C ASN A 26 4.04 3.32 -1.64
N ILE A 27 3.68 2.17 -2.22
CA ILE A 27 4.56 1.02 -2.43
C ILE A 27 4.68 0.78 -3.92
N ALA A 28 5.91 0.69 -4.41
CA ALA A 28 6.23 0.30 -5.77
C ALA A 28 6.31 -1.23 -5.88
N THR A 29 5.65 -1.79 -6.89
CA THR A 29 5.81 -3.18 -7.33
C THR A 29 6.12 -3.21 -8.82
N ASN A 30 7.20 -3.88 -9.21
CA ASN A 30 7.61 -3.95 -10.61
C ASN A 30 7.02 -5.19 -11.29
N ARG A 31 6.55 -5.01 -12.52
CA ARG A 31 6.04 -6.07 -13.38
C ARG A 31 6.88 -6.13 -14.65
N ASN A 32 7.44 -7.31 -14.91
CA ASN A 32 8.18 -7.61 -16.13
C ASN A 32 7.40 -8.65 -16.94
N TRP A 33 7.18 -8.39 -18.22
CA TRP A 33 6.50 -9.32 -19.13
C TRP A 33 7.00 -9.15 -20.56
N ARG A 34 6.57 -10.04 -21.46
CA ARG A 34 6.77 -9.86 -22.90
C ARG A 34 5.45 -9.50 -23.55
N ASP A 35 5.48 -8.56 -24.48
CA ASP A 35 4.30 -8.23 -25.27
C ASP A 35 4.02 -9.28 -26.36
N GLU A 36 2.97 -9.05 -27.16
CA GLU A 36 2.54 -9.94 -28.24
C GLU A 36 3.61 -10.14 -29.32
N GLN A 37 4.56 -9.19 -29.45
CA GLN A 37 5.66 -9.23 -30.41
C GLN A 37 6.93 -9.88 -29.80
N GLY A 38 6.85 -10.33 -28.55
CA GLY A 38 7.94 -10.94 -27.81
C GLY A 38 8.93 -9.93 -27.22
N GLN A 39 8.65 -8.62 -27.30
CA GLN A 39 9.54 -7.59 -26.77
C GLN A 39 9.40 -7.50 -25.24
N PRO A 40 10.51 -7.39 -24.49
CA PRO A 40 10.45 -7.22 -23.04
C PRO A 40 9.85 -5.85 -22.69
N LYS A 41 8.93 -5.85 -21.72
CA LYS A 41 8.33 -4.66 -21.11
C LYS A 41 8.46 -4.72 -19.60
N GLU A 42 8.66 -3.55 -19.02
CA GLU A 42 8.70 -3.30 -17.59
C GLU A 42 7.75 -2.16 -17.26
N ALA A 43 7.03 -2.28 -16.15
CA ALA A 43 6.22 -1.22 -15.58
C ALA A 43 6.25 -1.28 -14.05
N THR A 44 6.09 -0.13 -13.42
CA THR A 44 5.95 -0.01 -11.96
C THR A 44 4.50 0.31 -11.62
N ASP A 45 3.87 -0.56 -10.86
CA ASP A 45 2.58 -0.31 -10.24
C ASP A 45 2.79 0.35 -8.87
N TRP A 46 2.13 1.48 -8.65
CA TRP A 46 2.16 2.23 -7.40
C TRP A 46 0.88 1.98 -6.60
N VAL A 47 1.01 1.39 -5.42
CA VAL A 47 -0.11 1.00 -4.58
C VAL A 47 -0.05 1.75 -3.26
N GLN A 48 -1.07 2.56 -2.97
CA GLN A 48 -1.20 3.24 -1.69
C GLN A 48 -1.89 2.34 -0.67
N VAL A 49 -1.19 2.07 0.44
CA VAL A 49 -1.70 1.34 1.60
C VAL A 49 -1.92 2.31 2.75
N THR A 50 -3.00 2.10 3.50
CA THR A 50 -3.31 2.85 4.73
C THR A 50 -3.13 1.96 5.95
N VAL A 51 -2.29 2.40 6.89
CA VAL A 51 -2.13 1.80 8.22
C VAL A 51 -3.02 2.58 9.18
N LEU A 52 -4.04 1.93 9.74
CA LEU A 52 -5.04 2.56 10.64
C LEU A 52 -4.80 2.26 12.12
N GLU A 53 -4.04 1.21 12.45
CA GLU A 53 -3.72 0.93 13.86
C GLU A 53 -2.69 1.96 14.33
N GLU A 54 -3.06 2.77 15.32
CA GLU A 54 -2.33 3.99 15.68
C GLU A 54 -0.87 3.71 16.06
N LYS A 55 -0.58 2.61 16.79
CA LYS A 55 0.80 2.28 17.17
C LYS A 55 1.65 1.88 15.98
N GLN A 56 1.11 1.04 15.09
CA GLN A 56 1.78 0.65 13.86
C GLN A 56 1.93 1.84 12.91
N ALA A 57 0.93 2.71 12.82
CA ALA A 57 1.00 3.92 12.00
C ALA A 57 2.12 4.85 12.46
N ALA A 58 2.24 5.11 13.77
CA ALA A 58 3.33 5.87 14.36
C ALA A 58 4.69 5.20 14.11
N TRP A 59 4.79 3.89 14.34
CA TRP A 59 6.01 3.14 14.07
C TRP A 59 6.44 3.23 12.60
N VAL A 60 5.51 3.06 11.66
CA VAL A 60 5.80 3.17 10.21
C VAL A 60 6.24 4.58 9.85
N ALA A 61 5.60 5.62 10.40
CA ALA A 61 5.97 7.00 10.15
C ALA A 61 7.40 7.34 10.63
N GLU A 62 7.81 6.76 11.76
CA GLU A 62 9.13 7.02 12.37
C GLU A 62 10.25 6.16 11.77
N ASN A 63 9.96 4.92 11.37
CA ASN A 63 10.97 3.91 11.08
C ASN A 63 11.11 3.58 9.59
N ALA A 64 10.02 3.58 8.83
CA ALA A 64 10.09 3.28 7.40
C ALA A 64 10.62 4.48 6.61
N LYS A 65 11.32 4.21 5.51
CA LYS A 65 11.92 5.23 4.64
C LYS A 65 11.76 4.86 3.17
N PRO A 66 11.75 5.83 2.25
CA PRO A 66 11.85 5.54 0.82
C PRO A 66 13.00 4.59 0.49
N GLY A 67 12.71 3.59 -0.34
CA GLY A 67 13.62 2.50 -0.72
C GLY A 67 13.54 1.26 0.16
N ASP A 68 12.95 1.34 1.35
CA ASP A 68 12.83 0.17 2.24
C ASP A 68 11.99 -0.93 1.58
N VAL A 69 12.47 -2.18 1.68
CA VAL A 69 11.71 -3.34 1.23
C VAL A 69 10.66 -3.66 2.30
N VAL A 70 9.42 -3.86 1.88
CA VAL A 70 8.29 -4.07 2.79
C VAL A 70 7.44 -5.27 2.39
N PHE A 71 6.90 -5.95 3.40
CA PHE A 71 5.81 -6.90 3.27
C PHE A 71 4.58 -6.33 3.94
N VAL A 72 3.47 -6.30 3.21
CA VAL A 72 2.19 -5.81 3.70
C VAL A 72 1.12 -6.86 3.45
N GLU A 73 0.33 -7.15 4.48
CA GLU A 73 -0.92 -7.90 4.35
C GLU A 73 -2.07 -7.04 4.88
N GLY A 74 -3.26 -7.19 4.30
CA GLY A 74 -4.40 -6.40 4.69
C GLY A 74 -5.68 -6.82 4.00
N ARG A 75 -6.67 -5.92 4.06
CA ARG A 75 -7.98 -6.09 3.42
C ARG A 75 -8.32 -4.91 2.51
N ILE A 76 -9.13 -5.16 1.50
CA ILE A 76 -9.65 -4.11 0.63
C ILE A 76 -11.00 -3.65 1.18
N SER A 77 -11.24 -2.34 1.22
CA SER A 77 -12.52 -1.78 1.65
C SER A 77 -12.94 -0.66 0.71
N ASN A 78 -14.19 -0.66 0.26
CA ASN A 78 -14.74 0.52 -0.39
C ASN A 78 -15.18 1.51 0.68
N ASN A 79 -14.95 2.79 0.41
CA ASN A 79 -15.35 3.89 1.27
C ASN A 79 -15.96 5.01 0.43
N SER A 80 -16.64 5.95 1.07
CA SER A 80 -17.14 7.14 0.41
C SER A 80 -17.11 8.34 1.35
N PHE A 81 -16.79 9.51 0.80
CA PHE A 81 -16.81 10.76 1.54
C PHE A 81 -17.36 11.90 0.67
N LYS A 82 -17.81 12.98 1.30
CA LYS A 82 -18.30 14.17 0.60
C LYS A 82 -17.16 15.15 0.34
N ARG A 83 -17.01 15.59 -0.90
CA ARG A 83 -16.07 16.65 -1.30
C ARG A 83 -16.81 17.64 -2.18
N ASN A 84 -16.88 18.91 -1.77
CA ASN A 84 -17.57 19.97 -2.51
C ASN A 84 -19.04 19.64 -2.87
N GLY A 85 -19.75 18.94 -1.99
CA GLY A 85 -21.14 18.52 -2.21
C GLY A 85 -21.31 17.18 -2.95
N GLU A 86 -20.27 16.71 -3.65
CA GLU A 86 -20.30 15.45 -4.40
C GLU A 86 -19.83 14.27 -3.54
N THR A 87 -20.41 13.08 -3.79
CA THR A 87 -19.93 11.83 -3.17
C THR A 87 -18.75 11.30 -3.98
N VAL A 88 -17.60 11.16 -3.32
CA VAL A 88 -16.42 10.51 -3.88
C VAL A 88 -16.35 9.10 -3.31
N TYR A 89 -16.22 8.10 -4.20
CA TYR A 89 -16.00 6.72 -3.83
C TYR A 89 -14.50 6.40 -3.89
N THR A 90 -14.01 5.66 -2.89
CA THR A 90 -12.62 5.19 -2.84
C THR A 90 -12.56 3.70 -2.60
N THR A 91 -11.43 3.11 -2.97
CA THR A 91 -11.06 1.73 -2.64
C THR A 91 -9.79 1.81 -1.82
N ASP A 92 -9.89 1.50 -0.54
CA ASP A 92 -8.81 1.61 0.42
C ASP A 92 -8.19 0.23 0.65
N LEU A 93 -6.86 0.13 0.52
CA LEU A 93 -6.09 -1.01 0.98
C LEU A 93 -5.67 -0.75 2.42
N ILE A 94 -6.30 -1.46 3.35
CA ILE A 94 -6.09 -1.28 4.79
C ILE A 94 -5.15 -2.37 5.28
N ALA A 95 -3.96 -1.98 5.74
CA ALA A 95 -2.98 -2.92 6.30
C ALA A 95 -3.45 -3.48 7.64
N SER A 96 -3.33 -4.81 7.80
CA SER A 96 -3.34 -5.51 9.09
C SER A 96 -1.92 -5.86 9.54
N THR A 97 -0.97 -5.90 8.62
CA THR A 97 0.45 -6.15 8.91
C THR A 97 1.30 -5.31 7.97
N PHE A 98 2.30 -4.63 8.53
CA PHE A 98 3.29 -3.86 7.80
C PHE A 98 4.66 -4.17 8.40
N ASN A 99 5.50 -4.86 7.63
CA ASN A 99 6.84 -5.23 8.03
C ASN A 99 7.86 -4.58 7.09
N VAL A 100 8.90 -3.98 7.67
CA VAL A 100 10.08 -3.51 6.93
C VAL A 100 11.16 -4.57 7.06
N PHE A 101 11.76 -4.98 5.94
CA PHE A 101 12.89 -5.88 5.97
C PHE A 101 14.18 -5.12 6.28
N ALA A 102 15.08 -5.74 7.04
CA ALA A 102 16.41 -5.21 7.26
C ALA A 102 17.13 -5.05 5.92
N LYS A 103 17.79 -3.90 5.72
CA LYS A 103 18.72 -3.73 4.61
C LYS A 103 19.92 -4.65 4.85
N PRO A 104 20.34 -5.44 3.86
CA PRO A 104 21.58 -6.22 3.97
C PRO A 104 22.80 -5.33 4.16
#